data_AF-A0A060CPN0-F1
#
_entry.id   AF-A0A060CPN0-F1
#
_cell.length_a   1.000
_cell.length_b   1.000
_cell.length_c   1.000
_cell.angle_alpha   90.00
_cell.angle_beta   90.00
_cell.angle_gamma   90.00
#
_symmetry.space_group_name_H-M   'P 1'
#
loop_
_entity.id
_entity.type
_entity.pdbx_description
1 polymer ?
#
loop_
_entity_poly.entity_id
_entity_poly.type
_entity_poly.pdbx_seq_one_letter_code
_entity_poly.pdbx_strand_id
1 'polypeptide(L)'
;KIVRKNKLRPVTLTLTDTDQVEKLEELVSNTPEVTFNVAALTDMSNKLLGLLKYPNIVLYPNANTQRLKILWDEADIYLDINHNNEVRDATRRAFENNMLLLGFENTVHRPQIINTENIYAVTDTQLLSNKLQKNRHKHQRYGKLSKEIQEK
;
A
#
# COMPACT_ATOMS: atom_id res chain seq x y z
N LYS A 1 -18.03 3.01 -5.90
CA LYS A 1 -17.88 3.11 -7.38
C LYS A 1 -16.42 2.81 -7.73
N ILE A 2 -16.15 1.96 -8.72
CA ILE A 2 -14.78 1.75 -9.21
C ILE A 2 -14.37 2.90 -10.14
N VAL A 3 -13.21 3.49 -9.89
CA VAL A 3 -12.72 4.71 -10.57
C VAL A 3 -11.84 4.37 -11.77
N ARG A 4 -11.02 3.32 -11.67
CA ARG A 4 -10.13 2.85 -12.76
C ARG A 4 -9.92 1.34 -12.70
N LYS A 5 -9.30 0.77 -13.73
CA LYS A 5 -8.82 -0.63 -13.72
C LYS A 5 -7.42 -0.72 -13.12
N ASN A 6 -7.14 -1.85 -12.48
CA ASN A 6 -5.77 -2.23 -12.08
C ASN A 6 -4.97 -2.61 -13.32
N LYS A 7 -3.74 -2.09 -13.46
CA LYS A 7 -2.86 -2.40 -14.60
C LYS A 7 -1.75 -3.42 -14.24
N LEU A 8 -1.80 -3.99 -13.04
CA LEU A 8 -0.84 -4.96 -12.51
C LEU A 8 0.60 -4.43 -12.48
N ARG A 9 0.79 -3.13 -12.31
CA ARG A 9 2.11 -2.52 -12.11
C ARG A 9 2.65 -2.93 -10.75
N PRO A 10 3.94 -3.29 -10.62
CA PRO A 10 4.58 -3.57 -9.34
C PRO A 10 4.93 -2.26 -8.62
N VAL A 11 3.95 -1.38 -8.47
CA VAL A 11 4.08 -0.05 -7.87
C VAL A 11 3.13 0.03 -6.70
N THR A 12 3.69 0.23 -5.51
CA THR A 12 2.95 0.33 -4.26
C THR A 12 2.76 1.78 -3.84
N LEU A 13 1.75 2.01 -3.00
CA LEU A 13 1.52 3.27 -2.30
C LEU A 13 1.22 2.98 -0.82
N THR A 14 1.87 3.74 0.06
CA THR A 14 1.54 3.85 1.48
C THR A 14 1.40 5.33 1.83
N LEU A 15 0.31 5.68 2.52
CA LEU A 15 0.17 7.00 3.15
C LEU A 15 0.46 6.87 4.65
N THR A 16 1.24 7.81 5.18
CA THR A 16 1.60 7.84 6.61
C THR A 16 1.64 9.27 7.12
N ASP A 17 1.41 9.45 8.41
CA ASP A 17 1.60 10.69 9.16
C ASP A 17 2.77 10.61 10.16
N THR A 18 3.43 9.43 10.26
CA THR A 18 4.54 9.16 11.16
C THR A 18 5.70 8.46 10.44
N ASP A 19 6.77 8.12 11.15
CA ASP A 19 7.86 7.29 10.64
C ASP A 19 7.75 5.81 11.02
N GLN A 20 6.57 5.42 11.54
CA GLN A 20 6.24 4.06 11.92
C GLN A 20 5.51 3.37 10.78
N VAL A 21 6.28 2.92 9.80
CA VAL A 21 5.78 2.11 8.67
C VAL A 21 6.27 0.68 8.84
N GLU A 22 5.35 -0.23 9.14
CA GLU A 22 5.64 -1.61 9.52
C GLU A 22 6.40 -2.35 8.42
N LYS A 23 7.54 -2.94 8.79
CA LYS A 23 8.39 -3.76 7.91
C LYS A 23 8.81 -3.13 6.58
N LEU A 24 8.70 -1.82 6.41
CA LEU A 24 8.98 -1.14 5.15
C LEU A 24 10.38 -1.44 4.59
N GLU A 25 11.44 -1.31 5.41
CA GLU A 25 12.82 -1.57 4.98
C GLU A 25 13.02 -3.02 4.53
N GLU A 26 12.43 -3.98 5.26
CA GLU A 26 12.51 -5.41 4.95
C GLU A 26 11.80 -5.71 3.62
N LEU A 27 10.61 -5.14 3.40
CA LEU A 27 9.86 -5.30 2.15
C LEU A 27 10.61 -4.68 0.95
N VAL A 28 11.14 -3.46 1.11
CA VAL A 28 11.92 -2.77 0.08
C VAL A 28 13.17 -3.57 -0.28
N SER A 29 13.89 -4.08 0.72
CA SER A 29 15.11 -4.89 0.52
C SER A 29 14.81 -6.24 -0.14
N ASN A 30 13.70 -6.89 0.20
CA ASN A 30 13.33 -8.21 -0.31
C ASN A 30 12.72 -8.17 -1.72
N THR A 31 12.29 -7.01 -2.20
CA THR A 31 11.57 -6.86 -3.48
C THR A 31 12.14 -5.73 -4.35
N PRO A 32 13.41 -5.85 -4.81
CA PRO A 32 14.08 -4.79 -5.56
C PRO A 32 13.40 -4.41 -6.88
N GLU A 33 12.53 -5.26 -7.42
CA GLU A 33 11.76 -5.02 -8.64
C GLU A 33 10.43 -4.26 -8.42
N VAL A 34 10.05 -4.03 -7.16
CA VAL A 34 8.81 -3.35 -6.79
C VAL A 34 9.13 -1.92 -6.37
N THR A 35 8.45 -0.94 -6.99
CA THR A 35 8.59 0.48 -6.61
C THR A 35 7.69 0.79 -5.42
N PHE A 36 8.27 1.34 -4.35
CA PHE A 36 7.56 1.77 -3.16
C PHE A 36 7.39 3.29 -3.13
N ASN A 37 6.17 3.77 -3.29
CA ASN A 37 5.87 5.18 -3.03
C ASN A 37 5.35 5.34 -1.60
N VAL A 38 6.06 6.09 -0.77
CA VAL A 38 5.62 6.43 0.58
C VAL A 38 5.39 7.93 0.64
N ALA A 39 4.18 8.35 0.96
CA ALA A 39 3.81 9.76 1.00
C ALA A 39 3.32 10.16 2.38
N ALA A 40 3.83 11.28 2.87
CA ALA A 40 3.41 11.88 4.13
C ALA A 40 2.83 13.27 3.92
N LEU A 41 1.83 13.65 4.72
CA LEU A 41 1.29 15.02 4.74
C LEU A 41 2.17 15.99 5.52
N THR A 42 3.15 15.45 6.24
CA THR A 42 4.08 16.12 7.14
C THR A 42 5.51 15.95 6.63
N ASP A 43 6.47 16.56 7.33
CA ASP A 43 7.88 16.23 7.18
C ASP A 43 8.15 14.77 7.54
N MET A 44 9.15 14.18 6.89
CA MET A 44 9.60 12.82 7.18
C MET A 44 10.82 12.84 8.09
N SER A 45 10.88 11.90 9.04
CA SER A 45 12.05 11.76 9.91
C SER A 45 13.27 11.21 9.16
N ASN A 46 14.45 11.36 9.75
CA ASN A 46 15.69 10.79 9.22
C ASN A 46 15.62 9.27 9.06
N LYS A 47 14.77 8.57 9.83
CA LYS A 47 14.55 7.13 9.71
C LYS A 47 13.94 6.78 8.36
N LEU A 48 12.88 7.49 7.95
CA LEU A 48 12.29 7.30 6.62
C LEU A 48 13.25 7.74 5.53
N LEU A 49 13.84 8.94 5.66
CA LEU A 49 14.78 9.47 4.65
C LEU A 49 16.00 8.57 4.45
N GLY A 50 16.45 7.86 5.48
CA GLY A 50 17.53 6.88 5.41
C GLY A 50 17.25 5.71 4.46
N LEU A 51 15.97 5.46 4.11
CA LEU A 51 15.59 4.45 3.13
C LEU A 51 15.90 4.85 1.69
N LEU A 52 16.19 6.13 1.40
CA LEU A 52 16.60 6.58 0.06
C LEU A 52 17.90 5.93 -0.44
N LYS A 53 18.60 5.17 0.41
CA LYS A 53 19.70 4.28 0.00
C LYS A 53 19.23 3.14 -0.91
N TYR A 54 17.95 2.77 -0.90
CA TYR A 54 17.37 1.76 -1.77
C TYR A 54 16.85 2.40 -3.07
N PRO A 55 17.19 1.87 -4.27
CA PRO A 55 16.79 2.48 -5.53
C PRO A 55 15.31 2.32 -5.86
N ASN A 56 14.62 1.41 -5.17
CA ASN A 56 13.23 1.04 -5.42
C ASN A 56 12.23 1.69 -4.45
N ILE A 57 12.64 2.69 -3.65
CA ILE A 57 11.74 3.50 -2.84
C ILE A 57 11.78 4.97 -3.27
N VAL A 58 10.62 5.61 -3.27
CA VAL A 58 10.46 7.06 -3.50
C VAL A 58 9.65 7.63 -2.34
N LEU A 59 10.20 8.66 -1.70
CA LEU A 59 9.60 9.31 -0.55
C LEU A 59 9.04 10.67 -0.94
N TYR A 60 7.81 10.95 -0.51
CA TYR A 60 7.11 12.20 -0.78
C TYR A 60 6.76 12.88 0.56
N PRO A 61 7.68 13.61 1.19
CA PRO A 61 7.35 14.48 2.32
C PRO A 61 6.44 15.62 1.86
N ASN A 62 5.57 16.11 2.74
CA ASN A 62 4.65 17.22 2.46
C ASN A 62 3.83 17.02 1.16
N ALA A 63 3.38 15.79 0.90
CA ALA A 63 2.67 15.42 -0.31
C ALA A 63 1.31 16.14 -0.40
N ASN A 64 1.22 17.09 -1.34
CA ASN A 64 -0.01 17.82 -1.60
C ASN A 64 -1.04 16.99 -2.39
N THR A 65 -2.27 17.51 -2.51
CA THR A 65 -3.37 16.83 -3.20
C THR A 65 -3.07 16.49 -4.67
N GLN A 66 -2.30 17.31 -5.39
CA GLN A 66 -1.93 17.02 -6.78
C GLN A 66 -0.97 15.84 -6.85
N ARG A 67 0.04 15.80 -5.97
CA ARG A 67 0.97 14.68 -5.87
C ARG A 67 0.22 13.39 -5.52
N LEU A 68 -0.64 13.42 -4.52
CA LEU A 68 -1.45 12.26 -4.13
C LEU A 68 -2.29 11.75 -5.31
N LYS A 69 -2.90 12.63 -6.10
CA LYS A 69 -3.68 12.24 -7.28
C LYS A 69 -2.84 11.41 -8.26
N ILE A 70 -1.61 11.84 -8.56
CA ILE A 70 -0.68 11.11 -9.43
C ILE A 70 -0.36 9.73 -8.84
N LEU A 71 -0.04 9.68 -7.54
CA LEU A 71 0.30 8.41 -6.87
C LEU A 71 -0.85 7.40 -6.92
N TRP A 72 -2.10 7.84 -6.76
CA TRP A 72 -3.28 6.99 -6.88
C TRP A 72 -3.49 6.43 -8.31
N ASP A 73 -3.07 7.17 -9.33
CA ASP A 73 -3.15 6.76 -10.73
C ASP A 73 -1.99 5.84 -11.14
N GLU A 74 -0.83 5.97 -10.51
CA GLU A 74 0.41 5.25 -10.84
C GLU A 74 0.57 3.92 -10.10
N ALA A 75 0.21 3.86 -8.81
CA ALA A 75 0.31 2.64 -8.02
C ALA A 75 -0.82 1.66 -8.36
N ASP A 76 -0.59 0.36 -8.26
CA ASP A 76 -1.65 -0.67 -8.40
C ASP A 76 -1.81 -1.52 -7.15
N ILE A 77 -0.96 -1.30 -6.14
CA ILE A 77 -0.96 -1.98 -4.85
C ILE A 77 -1.01 -0.91 -3.76
N TYR A 78 -1.89 -1.05 -2.78
CA TYR A 78 -1.88 -0.22 -1.58
C TYR A 78 -1.44 -1.08 -0.40
N LEU A 79 -0.41 -0.62 0.30
CA LEU A 79 0.10 -1.28 1.49
C LEU A 79 -0.40 -0.52 2.72
N ASP A 80 -1.35 -1.12 3.42
CA ASP A 80 -1.87 -0.64 4.70
C ASP A 80 -0.94 -1.12 5.83
N ILE A 81 0.23 -0.48 5.88
CA ILE A 81 1.34 -0.77 6.80
C ILE A 81 1.73 0.46 7.62
N ASN A 82 0.90 1.50 7.60
CA ASN A 82 1.03 2.66 8.47
C ASN A 82 0.57 2.29 9.88
N HIS A 83 1.35 2.66 10.90
CA HIS A 83 0.87 2.62 12.28
C HIS A 83 0.00 3.84 12.61
N ASN A 84 -0.74 3.74 13.71
CA ASN A 84 -1.61 4.79 14.24
C ASN A 84 -2.90 4.98 13.42
N ASN A 85 -3.16 6.20 12.95
CA ASN A 85 -4.44 6.52 12.31
C ASN A 85 -4.37 6.35 10.79
N GLU A 86 -5.50 5.99 10.19
CA GLU A 86 -5.62 5.96 8.74
C GLU A 86 -5.52 7.38 8.18
N VAL A 87 -4.65 7.58 7.18
CA VAL A 87 -4.47 8.89 6.55
C VAL A 87 -5.49 9.04 5.41
N ARG A 88 -6.43 9.99 5.53
CA ARG A 88 -7.37 10.41 4.48
C ARG A 88 -8.19 9.26 3.84
N ASP A 89 -8.69 8.32 4.65
CA ASP A 89 -9.48 7.16 4.18
C ASP A 89 -8.77 6.38 3.05
N ALA A 90 -7.44 6.28 3.12
CA ALA A 90 -6.61 5.75 2.06
C ALA A 90 -6.99 4.32 1.65
N THR A 91 -7.35 3.45 2.59
CA THR A 91 -7.72 2.06 2.30
C THR A 91 -9.04 2.02 1.52
N ARG A 92 -10.00 2.88 1.85
CA ARG A 92 -11.24 3.02 1.06
C ARG A 92 -10.95 3.57 -0.33
N ARG A 93 -10.11 4.59 -0.44
CA ARG A 93 -9.74 5.19 -1.73
C ARG A 93 -8.99 4.20 -2.62
N ALA A 94 -8.11 3.38 -2.05
CA ALA A 94 -7.40 2.32 -2.74
C ALA A 94 -8.36 1.25 -3.28
N PHE A 95 -9.37 0.86 -2.49
CA PHE A 95 -10.44 -0.02 -2.93
C PHE A 95 -11.19 0.55 -4.14
N GLU A 96 -11.59 1.82 -4.08
CA GLU A 96 -12.29 2.50 -5.18
C GLU A 96 -11.41 2.67 -6.43
N ASN A 97 -10.09 2.82 -6.27
CA ASN A 97 -9.12 2.85 -7.36
C ASN A 97 -8.76 1.46 -7.89
N ASN A 98 -9.44 0.41 -7.41
CA ASN A 98 -9.22 -0.96 -7.84
C ASN A 98 -7.73 -1.32 -7.69
N MET A 99 -7.16 -1.02 -6.54
CA MET A 99 -5.83 -1.44 -6.13
C MET A 99 -5.91 -2.79 -5.40
N LEU A 100 -4.80 -3.53 -5.39
CA LEU A 100 -4.64 -4.68 -4.51
C LEU A 100 -4.31 -4.16 -3.11
N LEU A 101 -5.15 -4.47 -2.12
CA LEU A 101 -4.91 -4.11 -0.72
C LEU A 101 -4.14 -5.25 -0.04
N LEU A 102 -3.01 -4.93 0.57
CA LEU A 102 -2.22 -5.82 1.43
C LEU A 102 -1.87 -5.06 2.71
N GLY A 103 -1.62 -5.77 3.81
CA GLY A 103 -1.17 -5.14 5.06
C GLY A 103 -0.84 -6.16 6.14
N PHE A 104 -0.49 -5.67 7.33
CA PHE A 104 -0.26 -6.53 8.49
C PHE A 104 -1.42 -6.47 9.48
N GLU A 105 -1.63 -7.55 10.23
CA GLU A 105 -2.68 -7.64 11.25
C GLU A 105 -2.65 -6.48 12.26
N ASN A 106 -1.46 -5.95 12.57
CA ASN A 106 -1.25 -4.87 13.52
C ASN A 106 -1.36 -3.45 12.91
N THR A 107 -1.58 -3.33 11.61
CA THR A 107 -1.64 -2.03 10.89
C THR A 107 -2.87 -1.84 10.03
N VAL A 108 -3.52 -2.92 9.58
CA VAL A 108 -4.71 -2.81 8.73
C VAL A 108 -5.84 -2.09 9.46
N HIS A 109 -6.26 -0.95 8.92
CA HIS A 109 -7.27 -0.08 9.54
C HIS A 109 -8.70 -0.55 9.25
N ARG A 110 -8.89 -1.23 8.11
CA ARG A 110 -10.22 -1.66 7.62
C ARG A 110 -10.18 -3.12 7.13
N PRO A 111 -10.02 -4.10 8.02
CA PRO A 111 -9.90 -5.51 7.63
C PRO A 111 -11.13 -6.02 6.86
N GLN A 112 -12.31 -5.43 7.07
CA GLN A 112 -13.56 -5.78 6.38
C GLN A 112 -13.54 -5.52 4.86
N ILE A 113 -12.64 -4.66 4.35
CA ILE A 113 -12.52 -4.38 2.91
C ILE A 113 -11.29 -5.03 2.26
N ILE A 114 -10.46 -5.69 3.05
CA ILE A 114 -9.27 -6.43 2.59
C ILE A 114 -9.60 -7.92 2.60
N ASN A 115 -9.17 -8.67 1.59
CA ASN A 115 -9.30 -10.13 1.63
C ASN A 115 -8.40 -10.66 2.76
N THR A 116 -8.91 -11.56 3.61
CA THR A 116 -8.14 -12.12 4.74
C THR A 116 -6.85 -12.79 4.29
N GLU A 117 -6.79 -13.36 3.07
CA GLU A 117 -5.57 -13.93 2.47
C GLU A 117 -4.45 -12.91 2.19
N ASN A 118 -4.77 -11.61 2.24
CA ASN A 118 -3.88 -10.49 1.99
C ASN A 118 -3.53 -9.71 3.27
N ILE A 119 -3.98 -10.19 4.44
CA ILE A 119 -3.59 -9.69 5.75
C ILE A 119 -2.58 -10.69 6.32
N TYR A 120 -1.41 -10.20 6.70
CA TYR A 120 -0.30 -11.05 7.13
C TYR A 120 0.06 -10.79 8.60
N ALA A 121 0.46 -11.84 9.32
CA ALA A 121 1.17 -11.66 10.58
C ALA A 121 2.54 -11.01 10.30
N VAL A 122 3.06 -10.23 11.26
CA VAL A 122 4.37 -9.56 11.11
C VAL A 122 5.50 -10.59 10.95
N THR A 123 5.37 -11.76 11.57
CA THR A 123 6.29 -12.90 11.41
C THR A 123 6.32 -13.45 9.99
N ASP A 124 5.27 -13.21 9.20
CA ASP A 124 5.09 -13.71 7.84
C ASP A 124 5.44 -12.66 6.78
N THR A 125 6.30 -11.69 7.11
CA THR A 125 6.76 -10.64 6.18
C THR A 125 7.31 -11.21 4.86
N GLN A 126 7.94 -12.38 4.90
CA GLN A 126 8.40 -13.07 3.70
C GLN A 126 7.25 -13.50 2.77
N LEU A 127 6.09 -13.88 3.32
CA LEU A 127 4.92 -14.24 2.50
C LEU A 127 4.35 -13.01 1.78
N LEU A 128 4.31 -11.84 2.45
CA LEU A 128 3.93 -10.58 1.82
C LEU A 128 4.94 -10.19 0.73
N SER A 129 6.24 -10.31 1.01
CA SER A 129 7.30 -10.08 0.01
C SER A 129 7.08 -10.97 -1.22
N ASN A 130 6.88 -12.28 -1.03
CA ASN A 130 6.59 -13.23 -2.11
C ASN A 130 5.32 -12.87 -2.89
N LYS A 131 4.29 -12.34 -2.21
CA LYS A 131 3.04 -11.88 -2.85
C LYS A 131 3.33 -10.70 -3.77
N LEU A 132 4.11 -9.71 -3.33
CA LEU A 132 4.50 -8.55 -4.13
C LEU A 132 5.26 -8.97 -5.41
N GLN A 133 6.20 -9.91 -5.31
CA GLN A 133 6.95 -10.43 -6.46
C GLN A 133 6.04 -11.19 -7.47
N LYS A 134 5.07 -11.96 -6.98
CA LYS A 134 4.20 -12.83 -7.81
C LYS A 134 3.09 -12.11 -8.55
N ASN A 135 2.71 -10.89 -8.16
CA ASN A 135 1.60 -10.15 -8.77
C ASN A 135 1.85 -9.69 -10.22
N ARG A 136 2.96 -10.12 -10.85
CA ARG A 136 3.28 -9.87 -12.26
C ARG A 136 2.42 -10.66 -13.26
N HIS A 137 1.76 -11.75 -12.85
CA HIS A 137 1.25 -12.75 -13.81
C HIS A 137 -0.20 -13.24 -13.64
N LYS A 138 -0.96 -12.75 -12.66
CA LYS A 138 -2.34 -13.23 -12.46
C LYS A 138 -3.34 -12.10 -12.34
N HIS A 139 -4.40 -12.19 -13.14
CA HIS A 139 -5.65 -11.49 -12.91
C HIS A 139 -6.22 -11.99 -11.58
N GLN A 140 -5.86 -11.38 -10.44
CA GLN A 140 -6.67 -11.57 -9.24
C GLN A 140 -7.98 -10.80 -9.45
N ARG A 141 -8.98 -11.55 -9.92
CA ARG A 141 -10.38 -11.14 -9.90
C ARG A 141 -10.71 -10.82 -8.44
N TYR A 142 -11.18 -9.60 -8.18
CA TYR A 142 -11.72 -9.21 -6.87
C TYR A 142 -12.66 -10.30 -6.37
N GLY A 143 -12.36 -10.87 -5.21
CA GLY A 143 -13.27 -11.74 -4.49
C GLY A 143 -14.61 -11.04 -4.28
N LYS A 144 -15.69 -11.82 -4.15
CA LYS A 144 -17.11 -11.44 -4.12
C LYS A 144 -17.52 -10.29 -3.15
N LEU A 145 -16.62 -9.68 -2.40
CA LEU A 145 -16.89 -8.60 -1.43
C LEU A 145 -17.37 -7.27 -2.05
N SER A 146 -17.22 -7.06 -3.37
CA SER A 146 -17.55 -5.77 -3.98
C SER A 146 -19.05 -5.43 -4.05
N LYS A 147 -19.95 -6.40 -3.86
CA LYS A 147 -21.40 -6.11 -3.80
C LYS A 147 -21.88 -5.73 -2.41
N GLU A 148 -21.45 -6.41 -1.36
CA GLU A 148 -21.97 -6.19 0.00
C GLU A 148 -21.48 -4.88 0.65
N ILE A 149 -20.33 -4.35 0.22
CA ILE A 149 -19.72 -3.13 0.79
C ILE A 149 -20.10 -1.87 -0.03
N GLN A 150 -20.76 -2.03 -1.16
CA GLN A 150 -21.31 -0.90 -1.94
C GLN A 150 -22.71 -0.48 -1.47
N GLU A 151 -23.38 -1.29 -0.65
CA GLU A 151 -24.77 -1.07 -0.21
C GLU A 151 -24.91 -0.68 1.28
N LYS A 152 -23.80 -0.46 2.00
CA LYS A 152 -23.76 0.13 3.34
C LYS A 152 -22.87 1.37 3.34
#